data_AF-A0A1M5MNS7-F1
#
_entry.id   AF-A0A1M5MNS7-F1
#
_cell.length_a   1.000
_cell.length_b   1.000
_cell.length_c   1.000
_cell.angle_alpha   90.00
_cell.angle_beta   90.00
_cell.angle_gamma   90.00
#
_symmetry.space_group_name_H-M   'P 1'
#
loop_
_entity.id
_entity.type
_entity.pdbx_description
1 polymer ?
#
loop_
_entity_poly.entity_id
_entity_poly.type
_entity_poly.pdbx_seq_one_letter_code
_entity_poly.pdbx_strand_id
1 'polypeptide(L)'
;MVGLTILNGRTNAVPGFAMLPNDPTCTPGAAAPRRVWAAARKMSGLMTVRPKPPSDQEGFFWKTKTLEEMSNVEWESLCDGCARCCLEKLEDEDTGKIYFTHVSCKLLDAGLCACKDYKNRSEQVPDCVRLTPENVRTLSWLPPSCGYRLVAEGRDLYWWHPLVSGDPNTVHEAGVSVRGRVQGTENEIADADLEDHIVQWPALLPKRARLKKRPQT
;
A
#
# COMPACT_ATOMS: atom_id res chain seq x y z
N MET A 1 -23.09 18.98 2.64
CA MET A 1 -21.71 19.14 3.14
C MET A 1 -21.28 17.75 3.51
N VAL A 2 -20.39 17.16 2.71
CA VAL A 2 -19.83 15.84 2.99
C VAL A 2 -18.78 16.07 4.07
N GLY A 3 -18.96 15.50 5.26
CA GLY A 3 -18.03 15.70 6.37
C GLY A 3 -16.72 14.97 6.07
N LEU A 4 -15.59 15.68 6.08
CA LEU A 4 -14.26 15.10 6.05
C LEU A 4 -13.67 15.23 7.45
N THR A 5 -13.49 14.10 8.14
CA THR A 5 -12.80 14.03 9.43
C THR A 5 -11.32 13.74 9.21
N ILE A 6 -10.45 14.36 10.00
CA ILE A 6 -9.01 14.04 9.97
C ILE A 6 -8.80 12.60 10.45
N LEU A 7 -8.22 11.78 9.57
CA LEU A 7 -8.09 10.36 9.82
C LEU A 7 -6.81 10.04 10.54
N ASN A 8 -6.88 10.12 11.86
CA ASN A 8 -5.78 9.73 12.69
C ASN A 8 -6.11 8.46 13.50
N GLY A 9 -5.91 7.32 12.84
CA GLY A 9 -5.73 6.02 13.49
C GLY A 9 -6.96 5.30 14.04
N ARG A 10 -8.20 5.72 13.74
CA ARG A 10 -9.40 4.98 14.13
C ARG A 10 -9.80 3.95 13.08
N THR A 11 -9.36 2.70 13.26
CA THR A 11 -9.86 1.56 12.51
C THR A 11 -11.29 1.22 12.97
N ASN A 12 -12.31 1.51 12.16
CA ASN A 12 -13.61 0.86 12.30
C ASN A 12 -13.59 -0.45 11.52
N ALA A 13 -13.49 -1.56 12.26
CA ALA A 13 -13.67 -2.90 11.74
C ALA A 13 -15.13 -3.07 11.27
N VAL A 14 -15.33 -3.43 10.01
CA VAL A 14 -16.64 -3.80 9.47
C VAL A 14 -16.82 -5.32 9.67
N PRO A 15 -17.82 -5.79 10.43
CA PRO A 15 -18.12 -7.21 10.51
C PRO A 15 -18.84 -7.65 9.24
N GLY A 16 -18.41 -8.77 8.66
CA GLY A 16 -19.06 -9.36 7.48
C GLY A 16 -20.36 -10.06 7.82
N PHE A 17 -21.24 -10.23 6.83
CA PHE A 17 -21.96 -11.49 6.59
C PHE A 17 -22.79 -11.45 5.29
N ALA A 18 -23.13 -12.66 4.85
CA ALA A 18 -24.28 -13.06 4.04
C ALA A 18 -24.08 -13.23 2.51
N MET A 19 -23.47 -14.38 2.19
CA MET A 19 -23.87 -15.22 1.06
C MET A 19 -25.36 -15.60 1.18
N LEU A 20 -26.11 -15.54 0.08
CA LEU A 20 -27.36 -16.29 -0.20
C LEU A 20 -27.59 -16.30 -1.75
N PRO A 21 -28.42 -17.19 -2.32
CA PRO A 21 -28.00 -18.49 -2.84
C PRO A 21 -28.25 -18.66 -4.36
N ASN A 22 -27.74 -19.76 -4.91
CA ASN A 22 -28.03 -20.26 -6.25
C ASN A 22 -29.52 -20.60 -6.41
N ASP A 23 -30.10 -20.25 -7.56
CA ASP A 23 -31.37 -20.80 -8.02
C ASP A 23 -31.19 -21.44 -9.41
N PRO A 24 -31.46 -22.75 -9.57
CA PRO A 24 -31.40 -23.45 -10.84
C PRO A 24 -32.81 -23.56 -11.43
N THR A 25 -32.99 -23.26 -12.73
CA THR A 25 -33.84 -24.00 -13.69
C THR A 25 -34.29 -23.12 -14.88
N CYS A 26 -33.86 -23.49 -16.10
CA CYS A 26 -34.77 -23.57 -17.25
C CYS A 26 -34.11 -24.40 -18.36
N THR A 27 -34.83 -25.40 -18.87
CA THR A 27 -34.39 -26.41 -19.85
C THR A 27 -35.00 -26.09 -21.26
N PRO A 28 -34.93 -26.94 -22.30
CA PRO A 28 -34.18 -26.63 -23.52
C PRO A 28 -35.05 -26.57 -24.81
N GLY A 29 -34.49 -26.07 -25.92
CA GLY A 29 -35.16 -26.05 -27.23
C GLY A 29 -34.23 -26.31 -28.43
N ALA A 30 -34.46 -27.46 -29.08
CA ALA A 30 -34.00 -28.06 -30.36
C ALA A 30 -33.34 -27.15 -31.45
N ALA A 31 -32.16 -27.50 -32.01
CA ALA A 31 -31.83 -28.40 -33.16
C ALA A 31 -31.88 -27.68 -34.54
N ALA A 32 -31.00 -27.80 -35.56
CA ALA A 32 -29.76 -28.54 -35.95
C ALA A 32 -29.22 -27.82 -37.25
N PRO A 33 -28.28 -28.33 -38.12
CA PRO A 33 -27.31 -29.43 -38.03
C PRO A 33 -25.85 -29.12 -38.54
N ARG A 34 -24.91 -29.94 -38.04
CA ARG A 34 -23.80 -30.65 -38.73
C ARG A 34 -22.78 -29.88 -39.59
N ARG A 35 -21.56 -29.79 -39.06
CA ARG A 35 -20.34 -30.27 -39.74
C ARG A 35 -19.50 -31.12 -38.79
N VAL A 36 -19.34 -32.38 -39.18
CA VAL A 36 -18.61 -33.46 -38.51
C VAL A 36 -17.11 -33.28 -38.71
N TRP A 37 -16.35 -33.08 -37.64
CA TRP A 37 -14.93 -33.45 -37.58
C TRP A 37 -14.71 -34.29 -36.32
N ALA A 38 -14.03 -35.42 -36.52
CA ALA A 38 -13.93 -36.55 -35.61
C ALA A 38 -13.19 -36.23 -34.30
N ALA A 39 -13.48 -37.09 -33.32
CA ALA A 39 -13.08 -37.05 -31.93
C ALA A 39 -11.57 -36.95 -31.66
N ALA A 40 -11.23 -36.17 -30.63
CA ALA A 40 -10.22 -36.54 -29.64
C ALA A 40 -10.65 -36.03 -28.26
N ARG A 41 -11.15 -36.95 -27.41
CA ARG A 41 -11.33 -36.72 -25.97
C ARG A 41 -9.96 -36.40 -25.35
N LYS A 42 -9.84 -35.26 -24.68
CA LYS A 42 -8.95 -35.14 -23.52
C LYS A 42 -9.68 -34.40 -22.40
N MET A 43 -9.96 -35.16 -21.37
CA MET A 43 -10.50 -34.73 -20.09
C MET A 43 -9.44 -33.90 -19.36
N SER A 44 -9.91 -33.03 -18.46
CA SER A 44 -9.17 -32.40 -17.34
C SER A 44 -8.52 -31.04 -17.65
N GLY A 45 -9.33 -29.97 -17.59
CA GLY A 45 -8.84 -28.60 -17.45
C GLY A 45 -8.69 -28.22 -15.98
N LEU A 46 -7.69 -28.79 -15.30
CA LEU A 46 -7.23 -28.23 -14.03
C LEU A 46 -6.71 -26.82 -14.35
N MET A 47 -7.33 -25.78 -13.82
CA MET A 47 -6.79 -24.42 -13.91
C MET A 47 -5.49 -24.38 -13.09
N THR A 48 -4.39 -24.84 -13.68
CA THR A 48 -3.07 -24.72 -13.06
C THR A 48 -2.73 -23.25 -13.06
N VAL A 49 -2.82 -22.62 -11.89
CA VAL A 49 -2.31 -21.27 -11.65
C VAL A 49 -0.88 -21.25 -12.17
N ARG A 50 -0.61 -20.41 -13.17
CA ARG A 50 0.72 -20.29 -13.77
C ARG A 50 1.71 -19.93 -12.65
N PRO A 51 2.77 -20.73 -12.40
CA PRO A 51 3.71 -20.45 -11.34
C PRO A 51 4.30 -19.05 -11.51
N LYS A 52 4.29 -18.26 -10.43
CA LYS A 52 4.93 -16.94 -10.40
C LYS A 52 6.44 -17.15 -10.68
N PRO A 53 7.04 -16.40 -11.61
CA PRO A 53 8.48 -16.52 -11.84
C PRO A 53 9.26 -16.25 -10.53
N PRO A 54 10.36 -16.96 -10.30
CA PRO A 54 11.15 -16.83 -9.09
C PRO A 54 11.64 -15.39 -8.93
N SER A 55 11.60 -14.90 -7.70
CA SER A 55 12.08 -13.57 -7.33
C SER A 55 13.59 -13.62 -7.13
N ASP A 56 14.31 -12.60 -7.59
CA ASP A 56 15.74 -12.42 -7.26
C ASP A 56 15.95 -12.12 -5.76
N GLN A 57 14.87 -11.96 -4.99
CA GLN A 57 14.88 -11.76 -3.55
C GLN A 57 14.62 -13.05 -2.74
N GLU A 58 14.64 -14.21 -3.39
CA GLU A 58 14.50 -15.49 -2.69
C GLU A 58 15.65 -15.67 -1.68
N GLY A 59 15.31 -15.92 -0.41
CA GLY A 59 16.29 -16.09 0.67
C GLY A 59 16.53 -14.87 1.58
N PHE A 60 16.04 -13.68 1.23
CA PHE A 60 16.07 -12.54 2.16
C PHE A 60 15.05 -12.72 3.29
N PHE A 61 15.32 -12.12 4.46
CA PHE A 61 14.49 -12.32 5.66
C PHE A 61 13.02 -11.92 5.45
N TRP A 62 12.73 -10.88 4.65
CA TRP A 62 11.36 -10.45 4.35
C TRP A 62 10.62 -11.38 3.39
N LYS A 63 11.29 -12.38 2.82
CA LYS A 63 10.69 -13.44 2.00
C LYS A 63 10.60 -14.77 2.74
N THR A 64 11.47 -14.99 3.73
CA THR A 64 11.57 -16.26 4.46
C THR A 64 10.87 -16.26 5.81
N LYS A 65 10.74 -15.09 6.46
CA LYS A 65 10.04 -14.92 7.74
C LYS A 65 8.65 -14.33 7.54
N THR A 66 7.74 -14.73 8.41
CA THR A 66 6.47 -14.03 8.65
C THR A 66 6.73 -12.68 9.34
N LEU A 67 5.75 -11.78 9.33
CA LEU A 67 5.90 -10.45 9.97
C LEU A 67 6.13 -10.57 11.48
N GLU A 68 5.51 -11.56 12.11
CA GLU A 68 5.57 -11.84 13.55
C GLU A 68 6.92 -12.44 13.99
N GLU A 69 7.66 -13.07 13.07
CA GLU A 69 8.98 -13.64 13.33
C GLU A 69 10.12 -12.60 13.18
N MET A 70 9.82 -11.40 12.68
CA MET A 70 10.82 -10.35 12.50
C MET A 70 11.20 -9.73 13.85
N SER A 71 12.51 -9.55 14.05
CA SER A 71 12.99 -8.69 15.11
C SER A 71 12.57 -7.23 14.89
N ASN A 72 12.59 -6.41 15.93
CA ASN A 72 12.30 -4.97 15.79
C ASN A 72 13.20 -4.29 14.75
N VAL A 73 14.48 -4.68 14.66
CA VAL A 73 15.41 -4.10 13.68
C VAL A 73 15.01 -4.47 12.26
N GLU A 74 14.67 -5.74 12.02
CA GLU A 74 14.20 -6.22 10.72
C GLU A 74 12.88 -5.54 10.33
N TRP A 75 11.93 -5.42 11.27
CA TRP A 75 10.66 -4.73 11.07
C TRP A 75 10.87 -3.27 10.67
N GLU A 76 11.64 -2.50 11.46
CA GLU A 76 11.87 -1.09 11.18
C GLU A 76 12.63 -0.88 9.85
N SER A 77 13.46 -1.84 9.43
CA SER A 77 14.17 -1.78 8.15
C SER A 77 13.27 -1.94 6.92
N LEU A 78 12.02 -2.38 7.08
CA LEU A 78 11.02 -2.41 6.01
C LEU A 78 10.49 -1.01 5.66
N CYS A 79 10.74 0.00 6.48
CA CYS A 79 10.43 1.37 6.14
C CYS A 79 11.35 1.83 5.00
N ASP A 80 10.75 2.29 3.90
CA ASP A 80 11.49 2.81 2.77
C ASP A 80 11.97 4.26 2.95
N GLY A 81 11.56 4.95 4.02
CA GLY A 81 11.90 6.36 4.25
C GLY A 81 11.23 7.32 3.25
N CYS A 82 10.10 6.94 2.64
CA CYS A 82 9.41 7.82 1.69
C CYS A 82 8.63 8.97 2.36
N ALA A 83 8.34 8.86 3.67
CA ALA A 83 7.58 9.80 4.50
C ALA A 83 6.11 10.07 4.08
N ARG A 84 5.53 9.27 3.17
CA ARG A 84 4.11 9.43 2.77
C ARG A 84 3.11 9.13 3.88
N CYS A 85 3.47 8.26 4.82
CA CYS A 85 2.65 7.98 6.00
C CYS A 85 2.54 9.21 6.92
N CYS A 86 3.53 10.12 6.90
CA CYS A 86 3.58 11.32 7.74
C CYS A 86 2.81 12.52 7.17
N LEU A 87 2.12 12.37 6.05
CA LEU A 87 1.24 13.39 5.50
C LEU A 87 -0.12 13.35 6.19
N GLU A 88 -0.76 14.50 6.37
CA GLU A 88 -2.13 14.56 6.87
C GLU A 88 -3.10 13.85 5.92
N LYS A 89 -4.11 13.21 6.51
CA LYS A 89 -5.11 12.40 5.80
C LYS A 89 -6.49 12.84 6.25
N LEU A 90 -7.40 12.91 5.29
CA LEU A 90 -8.81 13.17 5.54
C LEU A 90 -9.60 11.91 5.20
N GLU A 91 -10.59 11.58 5.99
CA GLU A 91 -11.58 10.54 5.74
C GLU A 91 -12.94 11.15 5.56
N ASP A 92 -13.57 10.75 4.47
CA ASP A 92 -14.96 11.04 4.22
C ASP A 92 -15.83 10.22 5.18
N GLU A 93 -16.62 10.92 6.01
CA GLU A 93 -17.42 10.33 7.09
C GLU A 93 -18.52 9.39 6.57
N ASP A 94 -19.01 9.62 5.36
CA ASP A 94 -20.10 8.85 4.76
C ASP A 94 -19.56 7.56 4.10
N THR A 95 -18.37 7.61 3.51
CA THR A 95 -17.83 6.54 2.67
C THR A 95 -16.60 5.83 3.24
N GLY A 96 -15.97 6.38 4.28
CA GLY A 96 -14.70 5.90 4.82
C GLY A 96 -13.52 6.06 3.85
N LYS A 97 -13.69 6.90 2.82
CA LYS A 97 -12.67 7.08 1.78
C LYS A 97 -11.59 8.04 2.26
N ILE A 98 -10.33 7.61 2.08
CA ILE A 98 -9.18 8.35 2.56
C ILE A 98 -8.58 9.21 1.43
N TYR A 99 -8.38 10.49 1.72
CA TYR A 99 -7.72 11.47 0.90
C TYR A 99 -6.38 11.84 1.55
N PHE A 100 -5.35 12.02 0.71
CA PHE A 100 -4.04 12.47 1.15
C PHE A 100 -3.91 13.96 0.90
N THR A 101 -3.16 14.65 1.75
CA THR A 101 -2.75 16.03 1.51
C THR A 101 -1.24 16.12 1.25
N HIS A 102 -0.76 17.29 0.82
CA HIS A 102 0.68 17.62 0.83
C HIS A 102 1.11 18.37 2.10
N VAL A 103 0.30 18.30 3.16
CA VAL A 103 0.61 18.84 4.48
C VAL A 103 1.22 17.72 5.31
N SER A 104 2.28 18.00 6.06
CA SER A 104 2.93 16.99 6.90
C SER A 104 2.66 17.19 8.38
N CYS A 105 2.78 16.12 9.17
CA CYS A 105 2.83 16.24 10.62
C CYS A 105 3.98 17.16 11.06
N LYS A 106 3.86 17.79 12.24
CA LYS A 106 4.86 18.74 12.76
C LYS A 106 6.24 18.14 13.00
N LEU A 107 6.32 16.81 13.19
CA LEU A 107 7.57 16.10 13.46
C LEU A 107 8.32 15.69 12.19
N LEU A 108 7.74 15.87 11.00
CA LEU A 108 8.44 15.51 9.77
C LEU A 108 9.53 16.54 9.45
N ASP A 109 10.72 16.03 9.13
CA ASP A 109 11.69 16.76 8.31
C ASP A 109 11.45 16.40 6.85
N ALA A 110 10.83 17.30 6.08
CA ALA A 110 10.49 17.05 4.68
C ALA A 110 11.73 16.97 3.77
N GLY A 111 12.86 17.57 4.19
CA GLY A 111 14.13 17.48 3.48
C GLY A 111 14.75 16.10 3.64
N LEU A 112 14.85 15.61 4.88
CA LEU A 112 15.41 14.30 5.18
C LEU A 112 14.42 13.15 4.94
N CYS A 113 13.12 13.44 4.83
CA CYS A 113 12.04 12.44 4.84
C CYS A 113 12.09 11.54 6.08
N ALA A 114 12.42 12.13 7.23
CA ALA A 114 12.59 11.43 8.50
C ALA A 114 11.84 12.15 9.63
N CYS A 115 11.42 11.39 10.63
CA CYS A 115 10.80 11.95 11.83
C CYS A 115 11.89 12.51 12.75
N LYS A 116 11.73 13.76 13.20
CA LYS A 116 12.68 14.45 14.09
C LYS A 116 12.76 13.82 15.48
N ASP A 117 11.65 13.27 15.97
CA ASP A 117 11.59 12.49 17.21
C ASP A 117 10.78 11.21 17.01
N TYR A 118 11.37 10.22 16.34
CA TYR A 118 10.70 8.95 16.07
C TYR A 118 10.35 8.19 17.36
N LYS A 119 11.17 8.30 18.41
CA LYS A 119 11.01 7.52 19.64
C LYS A 119 9.78 7.96 20.43
N ASN A 120 9.54 9.27 20.55
CA ASN A 120 8.45 9.82 21.34
C ASN A 120 7.28 10.32 20.45
N ARG A 121 7.22 9.89 19.18
CA ARG A 121 6.26 10.40 18.19
C ARG A 121 4.80 10.30 18.62
N SER A 122 4.40 9.18 19.25
CA SER A 122 3.01 8.94 19.67
C SER A 122 2.62 9.78 20.90
N GLU A 123 3.59 10.30 21.65
CA GLU A 123 3.33 11.22 22.76
C GLU A 123 3.12 12.64 22.24
N GLN A 124 3.87 13.03 21.20
CA GLN A 124 3.82 14.37 20.62
C GLN A 124 2.72 14.54 19.55
N VAL A 125 2.42 13.47 18.81
CA VAL A 125 1.38 13.38 17.79
C VAL A 125 0.54 12.14 18.16
N PRO A 126 -0.53 12.30 18.97
CA PRO A 126 -1.39 11.18 19.44
C PRO A 126 -1.93 10.31 18.30
N ASP A 127 -2.04 10.97 17.16
CA ASP A 127 -2.60 10.57 15.91
C ASP A 127 -1.62 9.78 15.01
N CYS A 128 -0.33 9.77 15.37
CA CYS A 128 0.70 9.05 14.66
C CYS A 128 0.55 7.53 14.88
N VAL A 129 -0.02 6.85 13.89
CA VAL A 129 -0.21 5.40 13.89
C VAL A 129 1.12 4.66 13.91
N ARG A 130 1.35 3.88 14.97
CA ARG A 130 2.45 2.91 15.02
C ARG A 130 2.10 1.69 14.18
N LEU A 131 2.88 1.42 13.14
CA LEU A 131 2.69 0.24 12.29
C LEU A 131 3.12 -1.02 13.05
N THR A 132 2.25 -2.02 13.06
CA THR A 132 2.49 -3.34 13.65
C THR A 132 2.11 -4.42 12.63
N PRO A 133 2.62 -5.66 12.77
CA PRO A 133 2.21 -6.77 11.91
C PRO A 133 0.69 -6.91 11.76
N GLU A 134 -0.05 -6.71 12.85
CA GLU A 134 -1.50 -6.87 12.89
C GLU A 134 -2.19 -5.76 12.09
N ASN A 135 -1.85 -4.49 12.33
CA ASN A 135 -2.59 -3.39 11.73
C ASN A 135 -2.25 -3.16 10.25
N VAL A 136 -1.01 -3.42 9.82
CA VAL A 136 -0.57 -3.19 8.42
C VAL A 136 -1.43 -3.94 7.41
N ARG A 137 -2.02 -5.09 7.81
CA ARG A 137 -2.92 -5.88 6.96
C ARG A 137 -4.31 -5.26 6.79
N THR A 138 -4.67 -4.31 7.64
CA THR A 138 -5.99 -3.66 7.69
C THR A 138 -5.97 -2.20 7.27
N LEU A 139 -4.80 -1.53 7.32
CA LEU A 139 -4.66 -0.12 6.96
C LEU A 139 -4.80 0.08 5.44
N SER A 140 -5.90 0.70 5.02
CA SER A 140 -6.21 0.95 3.60
C SER A 140 -5.42 2.12 2.99
N TRP A 141 -4.89 3.03 3.82
CA TRP A 141 -4.18 4.24 3.39
C TRP A 141 -2.67 4.07 3.20
N LEU A 142 -2.11 2.88 3.44
CA LEU A 142 -0.68 2.69 3.17
C LEU A 142 -0.41 2.80 1.67
N PRO A 143 0.60 3.59 1.24
CA PRO A 143 0.96 3.72 -0.16
C PRO A 143 1.18 2.35 -0.80
N PRO A 144 0.87 2.17 -2.10
CA PRO A 144 1.01 0.89 -2.78
C PRO A 144 2.47 0.38 -2.88
N SER A 145 3.44 1.23 -2.53
CA SER A 145 4.87 0.90 -2.47
C SER A 145 5.43 0.75 -1.06
N CYS A 146 4.61 0.92 -0.03
CA CYS A 146 5.07 0.80 1.35
C CYS A 146 5.64 -0.60 1.61
N GLY A 147 6.88 -0.67 2.12
CA GLY A 147 7.58 -1.95 2.35
C GLY A 147 6.80 -2.89 3.27
N TYR A 148 6.26 -2.37 4.37
CA TYR A 148 5.38 -3.14 5.28
C TYR A 148 4.21 -3.80 4.55
N ARG A 149 3.50 -3.04 3.72
CA ARG A 149 2.36 -3.52 2.93
C ARG A 149 2.78 -4.56 1.90
N LEU A 150 3.87 -4.32 1.17
CA LEU A 150 4.36 -5.25 0.15
C LEU A 150 4.74 -6.60 0.76
N VAL A 151 5.45 -6.58 1.88
CA VAL A 151 5.85 -7.81 2.58
C VAL A 151 4.63 -8.54 3.15
N ALA A 152 3.68 -7.81 3.74
CA ALA A 152 2.42 -8.38 4.21
C ALA A 152 1.62 -9.07 3.08
N GLU A 153 1.67 -8.52 1.86
CA GLU A 153 1.05 -9.07 0.65
C GLU A 153 1.92 -10.17 -0.02
N GLY A 154 3.08 -10.53 0.54
CA GLY A 154 4.01 -11.52 -0.05
C GLY A 154 4.71 -11.04 -1.34
N ARG A 155 4.69 -9.73 -1.60
CA ARG A 155 5.28 -9.10 -2.78
C ARG A 155 6.75 -8.77 -2.54
N ASP A 156 7.47 -8.56 -3.63
CA ASP A 156 8.87 -8.17 -3.59
C ASP A 156 9.00 -6.66 -3.37
N LEU A 157 10.09 -6.26 -2.73
CA LEU A 157 10.44 -4.85 -2.58
C LEU A 157 10.94 -4.30 -3.92
N TYR A 158 10.72 -3.01 -4.19
CA TYR A 158 11.18 -2.40 -5.43
C TYR A 158 12.70 -2.21 -5.47
N TRP A 159 13.27 -2.04 -6.66
CA TRP A 159 14.72 -1.89 -6.87
C TRP A 159 15.35 -0.72 -6.09
N TRP A 160 14.57 0.30 -5.75
CA TRP A 160 14.98 1.49 -5.03
C TRP A 160 14.77 1.39 -3.51
N HIS A 161 14.22 0.28 -3.02
CA HIS A 161 14.07 0.10 -1.59
C HIS A 161 15.45 -0.04 -0.93
N PRO A 162 15.74 0.60 0.22
CA PRO A 162 17.08 0.58 0.83
C PRO A 162 17.64 -0.83 1.08
N LEU A 163 16.80 -1.79 1.48
CA LEU A 163 17.18 -3.20 1.62
C LEU A 163 17.60 -3.90 0.31
N VAL A 164 17.17 -3.39 -0.84
CA VAL A 164 17.50 -3.93 -2.17
C VAL A 164 18.62 -3.15 -2.84
N SER A 165 18.59 -1.82 -2.75
CA SER A 165 19.56 -0.93 -3.39
C SER A 165 20.82 -0.70 -2.56
N GLY A 166 20.75 -0.86 -1.25
CA GLY A 166 21.80 -0.46 -0.30
C GLY A 166 21.93 1.06 -0.10
N ASP A 167 21.11 1.87 -0.78
CA ASP A 167 21.22 3.34 -0.78
C ASP A 167 19.85 4.00 -0.53
N PRO A 168 19.65 4.67 0.61
CA PRO A 168 18.42 5.40 0.91
C PRO A 168 18.06 6.47 -0.12
N ASN A 169 19.04 7.05 -0.84
CA ASN A 169 18.76 8.09 -1.82
C ASN A 169 17.98 7.59 -3.04
N THR A 170 18.05 6.28 -3.33
CA THR A 170 17.31 5.70 -4.47
C THR A 170 15.80 5.85 -4.35
N VAL A 171 15.27 6.00 -3.14
CA VAL A 171 13.86 6.32 -2.84
C VAL A 171 13.48 7.69 -3.42
N HIS A 172 14.37 8.67 -3.28
CA HIS A 172 14.19 10.01 -3.84
C HIS A 172 14.36 10.00 -5.36
N GLU A 173 15.35 9.26 -5.88
CA GLU A 173 15.59 9.12 -7.32
C GLU A 173 14.41 8.47 -8.05
N ALA A 174 13.76 7.48 -7.42
CA ALA A 174 12.55 6.85 -7.93
C ALA A 174 11.34 7.80 -7.91
N GLY A 175 11.45 8.94 -7.23
CA GLY A 175 10.42 9.96 -7.10
C GLY A 175 9.29 9.56 -6.15
N VAL A 176 9.51 8.56 -5.29
CA VAL A 176 8.47 8.08 -4.38
C VAL A 176 8.37 8.91 -3.11
N SER A 177 9.45 9.51 -2.63
CA SER A 177 9.43 10.30 -1.39
C SER A 177 8.57 11.56 -1.48
N VAL A 178 8.22 12.12 -0.33
CA VAL A 178 7.57 13.44 -0.20
C VAL A 178 8.53 14.63 -0.42
N ARG A 179 9.85 14.39 -0.48
CA ARG A 179 10.88 15.44 -0.65
C ARG A 179 10.51 16.41 -1.78
N GLY A 180 10.51 17.70 -1.46
CA GLY A 180 10.19 18.78 -2.41
C GLY A 180 8.72 18.87 -2.82
N ARG A 181 7.81 18.16 -2.14
CA ARG A 181 6.36 18.17 -2.41
C ARG A 181 5.50 18.64 -1.24
N VAL A 182 6.07 18.75 -0.05
CA VAL A 182 5.35 19.22 1.15
C VAL A 182 5.21 20.74 1.07
N GLN A 183 3.99 21.26 1.23
CA GLN A 183 3.68 22.70 1.17
C GLN A 183 3.65 23.36 2.56
N GLY A 184 3.48 22.59 3.63
CA GLY A 184 3.44 23.08 5.00
C GLY A 184 3.22 21.95 5.99
N THR A 185 3.19 22.33 7.27
CA THR A 185 2.94 21.42 8.39
C THR A 185 1.57 21.65 9.02
N GLU A 186 1.10 20.69 9.83
CA GLU A 186 -0.14 20.82 10.63
C GLU A 186 -0.14 22.04 11.56
N ASN A 187 1.02 22.61 11.90
CA ASN A 187 1.10 23.83 12.71
C ASN A 187 0.90 25.11 11.88
N GLU A 188 1.11 25.04 10.56
CA GLU A 188 1.08 26.18 9.64
C GLU A 188 -0.23 26.27 8.87
N ILE A 189 -0.88 25.13 8.62
CA ILE A 189 -2.13 25.02 7.88
C ILE A 189 -3.18 24.48 8.85
N ALA A 190 -4.27 25.22 9.03
CA ALA A 190 -5.33 24.82 9.92
C ALA A 190 -6.12 23.63 9.36
N ASP A 191 -6.67 22.81 10.26
CA ASP A 191 -7.50 21.64 9.93
C ASP A 191 -8.62 21.94 8.93
N ALA A 192 -9.27 23.10 9.08
CA ALA A 192 -10.36 23.55 8.21
C ALA A 192 -9.91 23.80 6.76
N ASP A 193 -8.62 24.05 6.53
CA ASP A 193 -8.05 24.33 5.21
C ASP A 193 -7.49 23.08 4.54
N LEU A 194 -7.42 21.92 5.23
CA LEU A 194 -6.79 20.71 4.70
C LEU A 194 -7.45 20.17 3.42
N GLU A 195 -8.74 20.44 3.22
CA GLU A 195 -9.48 20.04 2.01
C GLU A 195 -8.89 20.66 0.73
N ASP A 196 -8.43 21.91 0.81
CA ASP A 196 -7.80 22.63 -0.31
C ASP A 196 -6.39 22.09 -0.65
N HIS A 197 -5.83 21.27 0.24
CA HIS A 197 -4.51 20.69 0.12
C HIS A 197 -4.51 19.21 -0.33
N ILE A 198 -5.67 18.68 -0.72
CA ILE A 198 -5.81 17.28 -1.17
C ILE A 198 -5.03 17.03 -2.47
N VAL A 199 -4.26 15.94 -2.47
CA VAL A 199 -3.42 15.48 -3.59
C VAL A 199 -3.51 13.98 -3.81
N GLN A 200 -3.29 13.53 -5.05
CA GLN A 200 -3.43 12.12 -5.43
C GLN A 200 -2.09 11.35 -5.48
N TRP A 201 -0.97 12.05 -5.64
CA TRP A 201 0.33 11.43 -5.87
C TRP A 201 0.82 10.46 -4.76
N PRO A 202 0.47 10.62 -3.46
CA PRO A 202 0.91 9.66 -2.43
C PRO A 202 0.32 8.27 -2.61
N ALA A 203 -0.91 8.18 -3.14
CA ALA A 203 -1.60 6.93 -3.46
C ALA A 203 -1.09 6.29 -4.76
N LEU A 204 -0.28 7.00 -5.55
CA LEU A 204 0.19 6.56 -6.85
C LEU A 204 1.68 6.19 -6.83
N LEU A 205 2.04 5.20 -7.64
CA LEU A 205 3.44 4.81 -7.84
C LEU A 205 3.98 5.47 -9.13
N PRO A 206 5.02 6.33 -9.04
CA PRO A 206 5.62 6.97 -10.21
C PRO A 206 6.12 5.96 -11.24
N LYS A 207 6.08 6.32 -12.53
CA LYS A 207 6.49 5.43 -13.63
C LYS A 207 7.91 4.88 -13.45
N ARG A 208 8.86 5.72 -13.03
CA ARG A 208 10.26 5.34 -12.77
C ARG A 208 10.40 4.29 -11.66
N ALA A 209 9.58 4.40 -10.62
CA ALA A 209 9.56 3.47 -9.50
C ALA A 209 9.03 2.07 -9.88
N ARG A 210 8.26 1.96 -10.98
CA ARG A 210 7.67 0.70 -11.48
C ARG A 210 8.63 -0.15 -12.33
N LEU A 211 9.81 0.39 -12.66
CA LEU A 211 10.81 -0.35 -13.43
C LEU A 211 11.34 -1.53 -12.62
N LYS A 212 11.86 -2.55 -13.31
CA LYS A 212 12.44 -3.73 -12.63
C LYS A 212 13.85 -3.49 -12.08
N LYS A 213 14.57 -2.52 -12.66
CA LYS A 213 15.96 -2.19 -12.33
C LYS A 213 16.14 -0.68 -12.30
N ARG A 214 17.17 -0.21 -11.59
CA ARG A 214 17.59 1.20 -11.60
C ARG A 214 17.84 1.64 -13.05
N PRO A 215 17.22 2.75 -13.52
CA PRO A 215 17.54 3.32 -14.81
C PRO A 215 19.02 3.68 -14.85
N GLN A 216 19.68 3.41 -15.98
CA GLN A 216 20.99 3.99 -16.25
C GLN A 216 20.79 5.49 -16.51
N THR A 217 21.56 6.31 -15.80
CA THR A 217 21.56 7.78 -15.95
C THR A 217 22.22 8.19 -17.26
#